data_AF-A0A2D6TZ96-F1
#
_entry.id   AF-A0A2D6TZ96-F1
#
_cell.length_a   1.000
_cell.length_b   1.000
_cell.length_c   1.000
_cell.angle_alpha   90.00
_cell.angle_beta   90.00
_cell.angle_gamma   90.00
#
_symmetry.space_group_name_H-M   'P 1'
#
loop_
_entity.id
_entity.type
_entity.pdbx_description
1 polymer ?
#
loop_
_entity_poly.entity_id
_entity_poly.type
_entity_poly.pdbx_seq_one_letter_code
_entity_poly.pdbx_strand_id
1 'polypeptide(L)'
;MVNKFLPFLMRELNCSICSLSHRIILQKKVYLLKKFGFDIGYDFQWYHYGPYSVSLNLDSFNIDKTDPVFVSLDENQKSALESLRFFLGPNSDSLRFLETAASLLFLKDKNPFCSNQELKLELLNLKKHLNFSDVDNVIIKLENSKIL
;
A
#
# COMPACT_ATOMS: atom_id res chain seq x y z
N MET A 1 -20.58 4.38 6.78
CA MET A 1 -20.48 3.13 7.56
C MET A 1 -19.03 2.71 7.49
N VAL A 2 -18.35 2.53 8.63
CA VAL A 2 -16.94 2.15 8.66
C VAL A 2 -16.75 0.79 8.00
N ASN A 3 -15.72 0.65 7.16
CA ASN A 3 -15.43 -0.62 6.51
C ASN A 3 -15.09 -1.72 7.54
N LYS A 4 -15.88 -2.80 7.56
CA LYS A 4 -15.74 -3.88 8.54
C LYS A 4 -14.42 -4.66 8.42
N PHE A 5 -13.78 -4.68 7.25
CA PHE A 5 -12.49 -5.33 7.08
C PHE A 5 -11.34 -4.52 7.65
N LEU A 6 -11.48 -3.20 7.79
CA LEU A 6 -10.36 -2.32 8.17
C LEU A 6 -9.79 -2.64 9.57
N PRO A 7 -10.58 -2.83 10.64
CA PRO A 7 -10.04 -3.23 11.95
C PRO A 7 -9.26 -4.55 11.89
N PHE A 8 -9.81 -5.54 11.17
CA PHE A 8 -9.16 -6.83 10.95
C PHE A 8 -7.81 -6.66 10.23
N LEU A 9 -7.78 -5.93 9.10
CA LEU A 9 -6.56 -5.71 8.34
C LEU A 9 -5.53 -4.90 9.10
N MET A 10 -5.94 -3.90 9.89
CA MET A 10 -5.01 -3.15 10.73
C MET A 10 -4.30 -4.06 11.72
N ARG A 11 -4.98 -5.07 12.29
CA ARG A 11 -4.36 -6.09 13.13
C ARG A 11 -3.46 -7.02 12.32
N GLU A 12 -3.97 -7.58 11.22
CA GLU A 12 -3.23 -8.55 10.40
C GLU A 12 -1.97 -7.99 9.73
N LEU A 13 -1.94 -6.68 9.47
CA LEU A 13 -0.83 -5.97 8.84
C LEU A 13 0.01 -5.15 9.82
N ASN A 14 -0.28 -5.25 11.12
CA ASN A 14 0.38 -4.53 12.21
C ASN A 14 0.42 -3.00 11.96
N CYS A 15 -0.74 -2.40 11.67
CA CYS A 15 -0.88 -0.97 11.42
C CYS A 15 -1.42 -0.22 12.64
N SER A 16 -0.98 1.02 12.81
CA SER A 16 -1.54 1.97 13.77
C SER A 16 -1.78 3.34 13.12
N ILE A 17 -2.31 4.30 13.88
CA ILE A 17 -2.55 5.68 13.41
C ILE A 17 -1.94 6.75 14.34
N CYS A 18 -1.12 6.32 15.30
CA CYS A 18 -0.62 7.16 16.40
C CYS A 18 0.35 8.27 15.94
N SER A 19 0.93 8.14 14.75
CA SER A 19 1.85 9.12 14.17
C SER A 19 1.57 9.32 12.69
N LEU A 20 2.13 10.38 12.10
CA LEU A 20 2.04 10.62 10.66
C LEU A 20 2.61 9.42 9.87
N SER A 21 3.78 8.92 10.27
CA SER A 21 4.41 7.76 9.62
C SER A 21 3.52 6.52 9.66
N HIS A 22 2.87 6.24 10.79
CA HIS A 22 1.95 5.11 10.90
C HIS A 22 0.74 5.26 9.96
N ARG A 23 0.19 6.46 9.84
CA ARG A 23 -0.92 6.73 8.90
C ARG A 23 -0.48 6.57 7.45
N ILE A 24 0.74 7.01 7.10
CA ILE A 24 1.27 6.79 5.75
C ILE A 24 1.43 5.29 5.49
N ILE A 25 2.02 4.53 6.42
CA ILE A 25 2.18 3.08 6.30
C ILE A 25 0.83 2.38 6.08
N LEU A 26 -0.20 2.75 6.85
CA LEU A 26 -1.56 2.22 6.66
C LEU A 26 -2.06 2.48 5.23
N GLN A 27 -1.95 3.72 4.76
CA GLN A 27 -2.37 4.11 3.41
C GLN A 27 -1.65 3.29 2.33
N LYS A 28 -0.33 3.07 2.47
CA LYS A 28 0.44 2.27 1.50
C LYS A 28 0.12 0.78 1.58
N LYS A 29 0.01 0.20 2.78
CA LYS A 29 -0.28 -1.23 2.93
C LYS A 29 -1.67 -1.59 2.40
N VAL A 30 -2.70 -0.76 2.64
CA VAL A 30 -4.04 -1.00 2.09
C VAL A 30 -4.06 -0.83 0.57
N TYR A 31 -3.36 0.17 0.03
CA TYR A 31 -3.21 0.32 -1.42
C TYR A 31 -2.52 -0.88 -2.07
N LEU A 32 -1.41 -1.34 -1.48
CA LEU A 32 -0.69 -2.51 -1.97
C LEU A 32 -1.55 -3.77 -1.88
N LEU A 33 -2.33 -3.95 -0.81
CA LEU A 33 -3.26 -5.07 -0.67
C LEU A 33 -4.28 -5.13 -1.82
N LYS A 34 -4.82 -3.97 -2.22
CA LYS A 34 -5.67 -3.83 -3.42
C LYS A 34 -4.96 -4.30 -4.69
N LYS A 35 -3.66 -4.01 -4.82
CA LYS A 35 -2.83 -4.47 -5.96
C LYS A 35 -2.52 -5.95 -5.96
N PHE A 36 -2.52 -6.59 -4.80
CA PHE A 36 -2.45 -8.04 -4.67
C PHE A 36 -3.81 -8.74 -4.86
N GLY A 37 -4.87 -8.00 -5.21
CA GLY A 37 -6.19 -8.57 -5.53
C GLY A 37 -7.18 -8.56 -4.38
N PHE A 38 -6.85 -7.95 -3.23
CA PHE A 38 -7.79 -7.79 -2.13
C PHE A 38 -8.19 -6.31 -1.98
N ASP A 39 -9.20 -5.93 -2.76
CA ASP A 39 -9.82 -4.61 -2.70
C ASP A 39 -10.93 -4.57 -1.64
N ILE A 40 -10.77 -3.73 -0.63
CA ILE A 40 -11.80 -3.49 0.38
C ILE A 40 -12.64 -2.24 0.08
N GLY A 41 -12.57 -1.68 -1.13
CA GLY A 41 -13.49 -0.62 -1.57
C GLY A 41 -13.04 0.81 -1.23
N TYR A 42 -11.73 1.01 -1.04
CA TYR A 42 -11.16 2.35 -0.92
C TYR A 42 -10.61 2.85 -2.25
N ASP A 43 -10.93 4.10 -2.56
CA ASP A 43 -10.38 4.82 -3.71
C ASP A 43 -9.17 5.65 -3.30
N PHE A 44 -8.19 5.69 -4.20
CA PHE A 44 -6.91 6.34 -3.98
C PHE A 44 -6.64 7.41 -5.04
N GLN A 45 -6.09 8.53 -4.59
CA GLN A 45 -5.65 9.63 -5.43
C GLN A 45 -4.19 9.97 -5.10
N TRP A 46 -3.49 10.62 -6.03
CA TRP A 46 -2.13 11.07 -5.77
C TRP A 46 -2.12 12.21 -4.75
N TYR A 47 -1.28 12.10 -3.71
CA TYR A 47 -1.10 13.12 -2.69
C TYR A 47 0.37 13.22 -2.26
N HIS A 48 0.69 14.03 -1.24
CA HIS A 48 2.05 14.35 -0.80
C HIS A 48 3.00 13.15 -0.68
N TYR A 49 2.50 11.98 -0.24
CA TYR A 49 3.28 10.74 -0.07
C TYR A 49 2.91 9.64 -1.09
N GLY A 50 2.33 9.99 -2.23
CA GLY A 50 1.84 9.04 -3.24
C GLY A 50 0.35 8.69 -3.03
N PRO A 51 -0.11 7.46 -3.35
CA PRO A 51 -1.53 7.10 -3.28
C PRO A 51 -2.11 7.27 -1.89
N TYR A 52 -3.21 8.00 -1.78
CA TYR A 52 -3.89 8.33 -0.53
C TYR A 52 -5.40 8.25 -0.70
N SER A 53 -6.06 7.68 0.30
CA SER A 53 -7.51 7.57 0.40
C SER A 53 -8.02 8.38 1.58
N VAL A 54 -8.82 9.40 1.28
CA VAL A 54 -9.48 10.25 2.30
C VAL A 54 -10.44 9.42 3.13
N SER A 55 -11.24 8.55 2.49
CA SER A 55 -12.19 7.68 3.17
C SER A 55 -11.50 6.68 4.11
N LEU A 56 -10.38 6.08 3.70
CA LEU A 56 -9.57 5.22 4.58
C LEU A 56 -9.05 6.01 5.79
N ASN A 57 -8.61 7.25 5.58
CA ASN A 57 -8.15 8.08 6.69
C ASN A 57 -9.28 8.37 7.67
N LEU A 58 -10.45 8.80 7.19
CA LEU A 58 -11.63 9.04 8.02
C LEU A 58 -12.04 7.79 8.80
N ASP A 59 -12.20 6.65 8.12
CA ASP A 59 -12.55 5.39 8.74
C ASP A 59 -11.52 4.97 9.79
N SER A 60 -10.22 5.18 9.55
CA SER A 60 -9.17 4.80 10.49
C SER A 60 -9.24 5.50 11.85
N PHE A 61 -9.80 6.73 11.91
CA PHE A 61 -10.05 7.45 13.16
C PHE A 61 -11.38 7.08 13.83
N ASN A 62 -12.31 6.47 13.08
CA ASN A 62 -13.64 6.10 13.54
C ASN A 62 -13.75 4.60 13.90
N ILE A 63 -12.65 3.85 13.83
CA ILE A 63 -12.62 2.46 14.27
C ILE A 63 -12.58 2.38 15.79
N ASP A 64 -13.57 1.69 16.35
CA ASP A 64 -13.42 1.12 17.68
C ASP A 64 -12.55 -0.14 17.60
N LYS A 65 -11.36 -0.10 18.21
CA LYS A 65 -10.41 -1.21 18.20
C LYS A 65 -10.85 -2.37 19.09
N THR A 66 -11.92 -2.19 19.88
CA THR A 66 -12.34 -3.15 20.90
C THR A 66 -13.38 -4.16 20.40
N ASP A 67 -14.02 -3.91 19.25
CA ASP A 67 -15.00 -4.85 18.71
C ASP A 67 -14.31 -6.00 17.95
N PRO A 68 -14.47 -7.26 18.39
CA PRO A 68 -14.00 -8.40 17.64
C PRO A 68 -14.83 -8.53 16.36
N VAL A 69 -14.32 -8.00 15.26
CA VAL A 69 -14.91 -8.24 13.94
C VAL A 69 -14.51 -9.64 13.49
N PHE A 70 -15.47 -10.57 13.48
CA PHE A 70 -15.29 -11.86 12.84
C PHE A 70 -15.36 -11.65 11.32
N VAL A 71 -14.20 -11.79 10.67
CA VAL A 71 -14.07 -11.69 9.21
C VAL A 71 -13.69 -13.07 8.69
N SER A 72 -14.53 -13.64 7.84
CA SER A 72 -14.17 -14.81 7.04
C SER A 72 -13.57 -14.32 5.73
N LEU A 73 -12.34 -14.74 5.43
CA LEU A 73 -11.69 -14.48 4.16
C LEU A 73 -11.94 -15.65 3.20
N ASP A 74 -12.21 -15.33 1.94
CA ASP A 74 -12.15 -16.33 0.87
C ASP A 74 -10.69 -16.66 0.50
N GLU A 75 -10.48 -17.68 -0.33
CA GLU A 75 -9.14 -18.14 -0.73
C GLU A 75 -8.35 -17.09 -1.51
N ASN A 76 -9.02 -16.24 -2.31
CA ASN A 76 -8.34 -15.18 -3.05
C ASN A 76 -7.84 -14.09 -2.09
N GLN A 77 -8.66 -13.71 -1.11
CA GLN A 77 -8.32 -12.74 -0.08
C GLN A 77 -7.17 -13.23 0.81
N LYS A 78 -7.17 -14.52 1.19
CA LYS A 78 -6.05 -15.15 1.91
C LYS A 78 -4.77 -15.11 1.08
N SER A 79 -4.85 -15.56 -0.18
CA SER A 79 -3.70 -15.58 -1.09
C SER A 79 -3.11 -14.19 -1.34
N ALA A 80 -3.96 -13.17 -1.48
CA ALA A 80 -3.54 -11.78 -1.62
C ALA A 80 -2.81 -11.27 -0.36
N LEU A 81 -3.32 -11.60 0.83
CA LEU A 81 -2.70 -11.22 2.10
C LEU A 81 -1.34 -11.89 2.28
N GLU A 82 -1.23 -13.18 1.95
CA GLU A 82 0.03 -13.94 1.99
C GLU A 82 1.04 -13.40 0.98
N SER A 83 0.62 -13.12 -0.24
CA SER A 83 1.46 -12.53 -1.29
C SER A 83 1.97 -11.15 -0.88
N LEU A 84 1.12 -10.31 -0.28
CA LEU A 84 1.55 -9.04 0.29
C LEU A 84 2.56 -9.25 1.42
N ARG A 85 2.31 -10.18 2.36
CA ARG A 85 3.26 -10.47 3.46
C ARG A 85 4.63 -10.90 2.95
N PHE A 86 4.66 -11.77 1.95
CA PHE A 86 5.89 -12.20 1.29
C PHE A 86 6.60 -11.05 0.58
N PHE A 87 5.85 -10.23 -0.17
CA PHE A 87 6.38 -9.04 -0.85
C PHE A 87 6.93 -8.00 0.13
N LEU A 88 6.27 -7.79 1.27
CA LEU A 88 6.75 -6.87 2.30
C LEU A 88 8.02 -7.43 2.96
N GLY A 89 7.97 -8.67 3.46
CA GLY A 89 9.08 -9.31 4.16
C GLY A 89 9.69 -8.39 5.23
N PRO A 90 11.02 -8.20 5.27
CA PRO A 90 11.67 -7.33 6.26
C PRO A 90 11.36 -5.83 6.06
N ASN A 91 10.76 -5.44 4.93
CA ASN A 91 10.41 -4.05 4.64
C ASN A 91 8.98 -3.70 5.08
N SER A 92 8.31 -4.57 5.84
CA SER A 92 6.92 -4.38 6.27
C SER A 92 6.66 -3.03 6.92
N ASP A 93 7.60 -2.49 7.69
CA ASP A 93 7.45 -1.20 8.38
C ASP A 93 8.38 -0.11 7.81
N SER A 94 9.02 -0.38 6.67
CA SER A 94 9.86 0.59 5.98
C SER A 94 8.99 1.60 5.23
N LEU A 95 8.84 2.79 5.81
CA LEU A 95 8.11 3.91 5.22
C LEU A 95 8.57 4.21 3.78
N ARG A 96 9.89 4.25 3.58
CA ARG A 96 10.51 4.54 2.27
C ARG A 96 10.15 3.47 1.25
N PHE A 97 10.30 2.19 1.60
CA PHE A 97 9.97 1.08 0.71
C PHE A 97 8.49 1.10 0.30
N LEU A 98 7.60 1.28 1.28
CA LEU A 98 6.16 1.32 1.07
C LEU A 98 5.72 2.51 0.23
N GLU A 99 6.28 3.70 0.48
CA GLU A 99 6.04 4.89 -0.35
C GLU A 99 6.47 4.67 -1.79
N THR A 100 7.69 4.14 -2.00
CA THR A 100 8.22 3.85 -3.33
C THR A 100 7.34 2.85 -4.07
N ALA A 101 7.06 1.69 -3.47
CA ALA A 101 6.30 0.62 -4.10
C ALA A 101 4.89 1.07 -4.49
N ALA A 102 4.17 1.69 -3.56
CA ALA A 102 2.82 2.17 -3.81
C ALA A 102 2.80 3.29 -4.85
N SER A 103 3.79 4.18 -4.85
CA SER A 103 3.88 5.27 -5.82
C SER A 103 4.17 4.75 -7.24
N LEU A 104 5.10 3.82 -7.41
CA LEU A 104 5.40 3.21 -8.72
C LEU A 104 4.17 2.56 -9.32
N LEU A 105 3.46 1.74 -8.55
CA LEU A 105 2.24 1.07 -9.01
C LEU A 105 1.14 2.06 -9.37
N PHE A 106 0.97 3.13 -8.59
CA PHE A 106 0.00 4.17 -8.90
C PHE A 106 0.33 4.92 -10.19
N LEU A 107 1.60 5.27 -10.40
CA LEU A 107 2.05 5.89 -11.64
C LEU A 107 1.86 4.94 -12.82
N LYS A 108 2.15 3.63 -12.66
CA LYS A 108 1.89 2.61 -13.68
C LYS A 108 0.42 2.54 -14.08
N ASP A 109 -0.51 2.57 -13.12
CA ASP A 109 -1.94 2.56 -13.43
C ASP A 109 -2.38 3.80 -14.22
N LYS A 110 -1.80 4.96 -13.89
CA LYS A 110 -2.10 6.23 -14.56
C LYS A 110 -1.46 6.32 -15.94
N ASN A 111 -0.31 5.69 -16.11
CA ASN A 111 0.48 5.67 -17.33
C ASN A 111 0.81 4.22 -17.76
N PRO A 112 -0.17 3.41 -18.21
CA PRO A 112 0.03 1.97 -18.44
C PRO A 112 1.12 1.62 -19.45
N PHE A 113 1.37 2.51 -20.40
CA PHE A 113 2.34 2.33 -21.48
C PHE A 113 3.75 2.78 -21.11
N CYS A 114 3.95 3.45 -19.97
CA CYS A 114 5.28 3.84 -19.52
C CYS A 114 6.10 2.60 -19.11
N SER A 115 7.36 2.62 -19.51
CA SER A 115 8.40 1.69 -19.08
C SER A 115 8.77 1.91 -17.61
N ASN A 116 9.39 0.91 -16.99
CA ASN A 116 9.86 1.01 -15.61
C ASN A 116 10.94 2.10 -15.44
N GLN A 117 11.72 2.37 -16.49
CA GLN A 117 12.67 3.47 -16.50
C GLN A 117 11.97 4.84 -16.50
N GLU A 118 10.92 5.03 -17.29
CA GLU A 118 10.14 6.27 -17.29
C GLU A 118 9.44 6.50 -15.94
N LEU A 119 8.82 5.46 -15.38
CA LEU A 119 8.18 5.52 -14.06
C LEU A 119 9.18 5.88 -12.95
N LYS A 120 10.38 5.30 -13.00
CA LYS A 120 11.48 5.62 -12.08
C LYS A 120 11.86 7.10 -12.16
N LEU A 121 12.07 7.62 -13.37
CA LEU A 121 12.46 9.02 -13.58
C LEU A 121 11.34 9.97 -13.12
N GLU A 122 10.09 9.66 -13.43
CA GLU A 122 8.93 10.41 -12.97
C GLU A 122 8.85 10.41 -11.43
N LEU A 123 8.98 9.25 -10.79
CA LEU A 123 8.95 9.14 -9.34
C LEU A 123 10.07 9.94 -8.67
N LEU A 124 11.31 9.84 -9.17
CA LEU A 124 12.45 10.57 -8.61
C LEU A 124 12.31 12.09 -8.79
N ASN A 125 11.68 12.55 -9.88
CA ASN A 125 11.34 13.95 -10.06
C ASN A 125 10.30 14.44 -9.04
N LEU A 126 9.26 13.63 -8.78
CA LEU A 126 8.22 13.91 -7.79
C LEU A 126 8.74 13.80 -6.33
N LYS A 127 9.72 12.92 -6.09
CA LYS A 127 10.18 12.50 -4.76
C LYS A 127 11.68 12.60 -4.61
N LYS A 128 12.18 13.84 -4.57
CA LYS A 128 13.62 14.17 -4.49
C LYS A 128 14.37 13.56 -3.30
N HIS A 129 13.67 13.05 -2.28
CA HIS A 129 14.27 12.39 -1.12
C HIS A 129 14.53 10.89 -1.33
N LEU A 130 13.99 10.30 -2.40
CA LEU A 130 14.28 8.93 -2.84
C LEU A 130 15.57 8.94 -3.68
N ASN A 131 16.29 7.82 -3.67
CA ASN A 131 17.51 7.65 -4.47
C ASN A 131 17.31 6.54 -5.52
N PHE A 132 18.20 6.53 -6.52
CA PHE A 132 18.10 5.61 -7.66
C PHE A 132 18.15 4.14 -7.25
N SER A 133 19.09 3.75 -6.39
CA SER A 133 19.30 2.35 -5.99
C SER A 133 18.12 1.78 -5.21
N ASP A 134 17.51 2.58 -4.33
CA ASP A 134 16.33 2.15 -3.57
C ASP A 134 15.15 1.90 -4.51
N VAL A 135 14.96 2.77 -5.52
CA VAL A 135 13.88 2.62 -6.50
C VAL A 135 14.11 1.39 -7.39
N ASP A 136 15.33 1.14 -7.85
CA ASP A 136 15.67 -0.05 -8.65
C ASP A 136 15.37 -1.35 -7.89
N ASN A 137 15.79 -1.43 -6.62
CA ASN A 137 15.54 -2.59 -5.78
C ASN A 137 14.03 -2.85 -5.60
N VAL A 138 13.23 -1.78 -5.50
CA VAL A 138 11.76 -1.91 -5.42
C VAL A 138 11.16 -2.35 -6.75
N ILE A 139 11.61 -1.81 -7.89
CA ILE A 139 11.16 -2.24 -9.22
C ILE A 139 11.40 -3.73 -9.42
N ILE A 140 12.63 -4.21 -9.17
CA ILE A 140 12.96 -5.64 -9.28
C ILE A 140 12.03 -6.49 -8.42
N LYS A 141 11.73 -6.03 -7.20
CA LYS A 141 10.84 -6.76 -6.29
C LYS A 141 9.39 -6.78 -6.78
N LEU A 142 8.91 -5.70 -7.37
CA LEU A 142 7.57 -5.60 -7.96
C LEU A 142 7.45 -6.49 -9.22
N GLU A 143 8.46 -6.51 -10.08
CA GLU A 143 8.55 -7.38 -11.26
C GLU A 143 8.54 -8.86 -10.88
N ASN A 144 9.36 -9.24 -9.88
CA ASN A 144 9.37 -10.61 -9.35
C ASN A 144 8.03 -11.04 -8.74
N SER A 145 7.23 -10.07 -8.29
CA SER A 145 5.88 -10.29 -7.76
C SER A 145 4.79 -10.20 -8.82
N LYS A 146 5.16 -9.89 -10.08
CA LYS A 146 4.27 -9.78 -11.24
C LYS A 146 3.12 -8.77 -11.08
N ILE A 147 3.40 -7.66 -10.37
CA ILE A 147 2.41 -6.58 -10.15
C ILE A 147 2.82 -5.25 -10.77
N LEU A 148 4.02 -5.16 -11.36
CA LEU A 148 4.52 -4.04 -12.16
C LEU A 148 4.97 -4.59 -13.52
#